data_AF-A0A842LVX1-F1
#
_entry.id   AF-A0A842LVX1-F1
#
_cell.length_a   1.000
_cell.length_b   1.000
_cell.length_c   1.000
_cell.angle_alpha   90.00
_cell.angle_beta   90.00
_cell.angle_gamma   90.00
#
_symmetry.space_group_name_H-M   'P 1'
#
loop_
_entity.id
_entity.type
_entity.pdbx_description
1 polymer ?
#
loop_
_entity_poly.entity_id
_entity_poly.type
_entity_poly.pdbx_seq_one_letter_code
_entity_poly.pdbx_strand_id
1 'polypeptide(L)'
;MDFRGQISAEFLLIVSFILIIVLVFSSIAGPQSQENSIAAAAREGATSAISEISYTNVSMKPMRVTGINITGGSSRLIRISFERPVPPEYRALVINRTVESLLSVSGVKPVNSTTVRLGERTYTVQI
;
A
#
# COMPACT_ATOMS: atom_id res chain seq x y z
N MET A 1 -38.27 -31.14 -29.77
CA MET A 1 -36.94 -30.56 -29.51
C MET A 1 -37.15 -29.22 -28.81
N ASP A 2 -36.88 -29.17 -27.51
CA ASP A 2 -37.12 -28.01 -26.64
C ASP A 2 -36.13 -26.87 -26.92
N PHE A 3 -36.40 -26.10 -27.98
CA PHE A 3 -35.64 -24.90 -28.35
C PHE A 3 -35.54 -23.88 -27.19
N ARG A 4 -36.54 -23.85 -26.31
CA ARG A 4 -36.55 -22.97 -25.12
C ARG A 4 -35.56 -23.42 -24.04
N GLY A 5 -35.39 -24.74 -23.86
CA GLY A 5 -34.46 -25.30 -22.88
C GLY A 5 -33.00 -25.14 -23.31
N GLN A 6 -32.73 -25.27 -24.61
CA GLN A 6 -31.39 -25.07 -25.17
C GLN A 6 -30.91 -23.61 -25.04
N ILE A 7 -31.75 -22.63 -25.42
CA ILE A 7 -31.38 -21.21 -25.29
C ILE A 7 -31.21 -20.81 -23.82
N SER A 8 -32.04 -21.36 -22.92
CA SER A 8 -31.89 -21.10 -21.48
C SER A 8 -30.59 -21.67 -20.91
N ALA A 9 -30.16 -22.85 -21.36
CA ALA A 9 -28.93 -23.47 -20.89
C ALA A 9 -27.68 -22.75 -21.40
N GLU A 10 -27.66 -22.37 -22.67
CA GLU A 10 -26.55 -21.62 -23.29
C GLU A 10 -26.37 -20.24 -22.66
N PHE A 11 -27.48 -19.53 -22.39
CA PHE A 11 -27.44 -18.24 -21.70
C PHE A 11 -26.85 -18.35 -20.29
N LEU A 12 -27.28 -19.35 -19.52
CA LEU A 12 -26.78 -19.60 -18.17
C LEU A 12 -25.28 -19.91 -18.19
N LEU A 13 -24.84 -20.73 -19.15
CA LEU A 13 -23.43 -21.11 -19.32
C LEU A 13 -22.55 -19.90 -19.63
N ILE A 14 -22.99 -19.02 -20.54
CA ILE A 14 -22.26 -17.78 -20.89
C ILE A 14 -22.19 -16.83 -19.68
N VAL A 15 -23.30 -16.61 -18.98
CA VAL A 15 -23.33 -15.72 -17.81
C VAL A 15 -22.42 -16.26 -16.70
N SER A 16 -22.47 -17.56 -16.41
CA SER A 16 -21.59 -18.18 -15.42
C SER A 16 -20.12 -18.06 -15.82
N PHE A 17 -19.80 -18.24 -17.10
CA PHE A 17 -18.44 -18.10 -17.59
C PHE A 17 -17.90 -16.67 -17.42
N ILE A 18 -18.69 -15.66 -17.77
CA ILE A 18 -18.33 -14.25 -17.57
C ILE A 18 -18.14 -13.95 -16.09
N LEU A 19 -19.02 -14.46 -15.22
CA LEU A 19 -18.95 -14.22 -13.78
C LEU A 19 -17.67 -14.82 -13.17
N ILE A 20 -17.27 -16.02 -13.60
CA ILE A 20 -16.01 -16.64 -13.17
C ILE A 20 -14.82 -15.77 -13.57
N ILE A 21 -14.79 -15.26 -14.80
CA ILE A 21 -13.71 -14.38 -15.27
C ILE A 21 -13.62 -13.12 -14.39
N VAL A 22 -14.76 -12.46 -14.13
CA VAL A 22 -14.80 -11.26 -13.28
C VAL A 22 -14.29 -11.55 -11.87
N LEU A 23 -14.66 -12.68 -11.27
CA LEU A 23 -14.18 -13.07 -9.95
C LEU A 23 -12.66 -13.30 -9.92
N VAL A 24 -12.11 -13.94 -10.95
CA VAL A 24 -10.66 -14.17 -11.05
C VAL A 24 -9.92 -12.84 -11.09
N PHE A 25 -10.31 -11.91 -11.95
CA PHE A 25 -9.66 -10.60 -12.03
C PHE A 25 -9.82 -9.77 -10.75
N SER A 26 -11.03 -9.79 -10.15
CA SER A 26 -11.30 -9.10 -8.88
C SER A 26 -10.39 -9.60 -7.75
N SER A 27 -10.15 -10.92 -7.69
CA SER A 27 -9.30 -11.52 -6.66
C SER A 27 -7.83 -11.08 -6.71
N ILE A 28 -7.34 -10.63 -7.87
CA ILE A 28 -5.95 -10.20 -8.07
C ILE A 28 -5.83 -8.67 -7.99
N ALA A 29 -6.77 -7.94 -8.61
CA ALA A 29 -6.72 -6.48 -8.67
C ALA A 29 -6.90 -5.81 -7.30
N GLY A 30 -7.75 -6.36 -6.43
CA GLY A 30 -8.00 -5.82 -5.10
C GLY A 30 -6.75 -5.73 -4.22
N PRO A 31 -6.04 -6.86 -3.97
CA PRO A 31 -4.82 -6.86 -3.18
C PRO A 31 -3.71 -5.96 -3.75
N GLN A 32 -3.55 -5.94 -5.08
CA GLN A 32 -2.52 -5.11 -5.72
C GLN A 32 -2.84 -3.61 -5.59
N SER A 33 -4.11 -3.23 -5.71
CA SER A 33 -4.54 -1.85 -5.48
C SER A 33 -4.26 -1.40 -4.04
N GLN A 34 -4.50 -2.27 -3.05
CA GLN A 34 -4.22 -1.96 -1.65
C GLN A 34 -2.72 -1.76 -1.40
N GLU A 35 -1.87 -2.64 -1.93
CA GLU A 35 -0.41 -2.52 -1.80
C GLU A 35 0.11 -1.23 -2.44
N ASN A 36 -0.44 -0.84 -3.60
CA ASN A 36 -0.10 0.42 -4.26
C ASN A 36 -0.53 1.64 -3.43
N SER A 37 -1.73 1.62 -2.82
CA SER A 37 -2.19 2.70 -1.94
C SER A 37 -1.31 2.85 -0.70
N ILE A 38 -0.91 1.74 -0.08
CA ILE A 38 0.00 1.73 1.07
C ILE A 38 1.38 2.24 0.68
N ALA A 39 1.92 1.81 -0.47
CA ALA A 39 3.20 2.29 -0.97
C ALA A 39 3.16 3.79 -1.29
N ALA A 40 2.07 4.28 -1.88
CA ALA A 40 1.88 5.70 -2.18
C ALA A 40 1.83 6.54 -0.91
N ALA A 41 1.02 6.14 0.08
CA ALA A 41 0.93 6.83 1.37
C ALA A 41 2.27 6.80 2.12
N ALA A 42 2.97 5.66 2.15
CA ALA A 42 4.31 5.61 2.74
C ALA A 42 5.30 6.57 2.04
N ARG A 43 5.21 6.70 0.71
CA ARG A 43 6.03 7.64 -0.06
C ARG A 43 5.71 9.07 0.28
N GLU A 44 4.44 9.40 0.35
CA GLU A 44 3.97 10.74 0.64
C GLU A 44 4.39 11.16 2.05
N GLY A 45 4.15 10.33 3.06
CA GLY A 45 4.58 10.60 4.43
C GLY A 45 6.09 10.77 4.56
N ALA A 46 6.88 9.89 3.94
CA ALA A 46 8.35 10.01 3.93
C ALA A 46 8.84 11.25 3.18
N THR A 47 8.20 11.61 2.06
CA THR A 47 8.56 12.79 1.25
C THR A 47 8.20 14.08 1.99
N SER A 48 7.06 14.12 2.67
CA SER A 48 6.66 15.23 3.51
C SER A 48 7.61 15.40 4.69
N ALA A 49 8.04 14.30 5.33
CA ALA A 49 9.01 14.36 6.42
C ALA A 49 10.36 14.92 5.99
N ILE A 50 10.94 14.43 4.89
CA ILE A 50 12.23 14.95 4.40
C ILE A 50 12.12 16.40 3.93
N SER A 51 10.96 16.81 3.41
CA SER A 51 10.70 18.20 3.05
C SER A 51 10.66 19.09 4.29
N GLU A 52 9.98 18.65 5.35
CA GLU A 52 9.94 19.35 6.64
C GLU A 52 11.33 19.45 7.27
N ILE A 53 12.15 18.40 7.18
CA ILE A 53 13.53 18.44 7.67
C ILE A 53 14.37 19.42 6.84
N SER A 54 14.22 19.43 5.50
CA SER A 54 14.94 20.39 4.65
C SER A 54 14.54 21.84 4.90
N TYR A 55 13.32 22.07 5.36
CA TYR A 55 12.83 23.40 5.72
C TYR A 55 13.36 23.85 7.09
N THR A 56 13.41 22.93 8.06
CA THR A 56 13.82 23.22 9.43
C THR A 56 15.34 23.20 9.63
N ASN A 57 16.08 22.46 8.81
CA ASN A 57 17.53 22.39 8.84
C ASN A 57 18.14 22.85 7.50
N VAL A 58 18.46 24.15 7.44
CA VAL A 58 19.01 24.83 6.25
C VAL A 58 20.38 24.29 5.81
N SER A 59 21.11 23.64 6.71
CA SER A 59 22.41 23.02 6.42
C SER A 59 22.27 21.62 5.81
N MET A 60 21.08 21.02 5.91
CA MET A 60 20.83 19.71 5.35
C MET A 60 20.44 19.84 3.87
N LYS A 61 21.16 19.13 3.00
CA LYS A 61 20.83 19.08 1.57
C LYS A 61 19.47 18.39 1.38
N PRO A 62 18.62 18.89 0.47
CA PRO A 62 17.38 18.21 0.11
C PRO A 62 17.65 16.76 -0.30
N MET A 63 16.83 15.84 0.19
CA MET A 63 16.90 14.42 -0.13
C MET A 63 15.59 13.99 -0.78
N ARG A 64 15.62 12.85 -1.48
CA ARG A 64 14.43 12.28 -2.12
C ARG A 64 14.28 10.81 -1.75
N VAL A 65 13.02 10.36 -1.70
CA VAL A 65 12.69 8.94 -1.61
C VAL A 65 12.99 8.30 -2.98
N THR A 66 13.89 7.33 -3.01
CA THR A 66 14.30 6.63 -4.24
C THR A 66 13.47 5.39 -4.50
N GLY A 67 12.95 4.75 -3.45
CA GLY A 67 12.18 3.52 -3.61
C GLY A 67 11.39 3.16 -2.36
N ILE A 68 10.33 2.38 -2.57
CA ILE A 68 9.58 1.72 -1.51
C ILE A 68 9.41 0.28 -1.91
N ASN A 69 9.80 -0.62 -1.01
CA ASN A 69 9.65 -2.03 -1.22
C ASN A 69 8.81 -2.61 -0.08
N ILE A 70 7.74 -3.31 -0.43
CA ILE A 70 6.88 -4.00 0.53
C ILE A 70 7.18 -5.49 0.41
N THR A 71 7.75 -6.07 1.45
CA THR A 71 8.17 -7.48 1.48
C THR A 71 7.45 -8.24 2.58
N GLY A 72 7.29 -9.56 2.43
CA GLY A 72 6.64 -10.41 3.42
C GLY A 72 5.26 -10.92 3.00
N GLY A 73 4.63 -11.73 3.86
CA GLY A 73 3.33 -12.36 3.64
C GLY A 73 2.21 -11.69 4.43
N SER A 74 1.85 -12.26 5.59
CA SER A 74 0.86 -11.67 6.51
C SER A 74 1.44 -10.50 7.33
N SER A 75 2.71 -10.60 7.71
CA SER A 75 3.49 -9.48 8.24
C SER A 75 4.35 -8.91 7.11
N ARG A 76 4.05 -7.67 6.74
CA ARG A 76 4.68 -6.94 5.64
C ARG A 76 5.64 -5.91 6.22
N LEU A 77 6.82 -5.82 5.64
CA LEU A 77 7.82 -4.80 5.96
C LEU A 77 7.88 -3.79 4.81
N ILE A 78 7.58 -2.53 5.12
CA ILE A 78 7.69 -1.40 4.22
C ILE A 78 9.10 -0.82 4.38
N ARG A 79 9.98 -1.10 3.43
CA ARG A 79 11.33 -0.55 3.37
C ARG A 79 11.34 0.69 2.49
N ILE A 80 11.65 1.85 3.08
CA ILE A 80 11.77 3.11 2.36
C ILE A 80 13.25 3.39 2.11
N SER A 81 13.61 3.60 0.85
CA SER A 81 14.96 3.92 0.43
C SER A 81 15.06 5.39 0.10
N PHE A 82 16.14 6.01 0.55
CA PHE A 82 16.45 7.41 0.32
C PHE A 82 17.73 7.50 -0.52
N GLU A 83 17.93 8.63 -1.22
CA GLU A 83 19.17 8.90 -1.95
C GLU A 83 20.40 8.84 -1.02
N ARG A 84 20.21 9.24 0.24
CA ARG A 84 21.23 9.26 1.29
C ARG A 84 20.64 8.74 2.59
N PRO A 85 21.44 8.13 3.46
CA PRO A 85 20.95 7.65 4.75
C PRO A 85 20.38 8.81 5.56
N VAL A 86 19.18 8.60 6.10
CA VAL A 86 18.54 9.59 7.00
C VAL A 86 19.35 9.65 8.30
N PRO A 87 19.76 10.86 8.74
CA PRO A 87 20.46 11.03 10.00
C PRO A 87 19.65 10.45 11.18
N PRO A 88 20.29 9.79 12.16
CA PRO A 88 19.60 9.11 13.26
C PRO A 88 18.58 9.97 14.01
N GLU A 89 18.87 11.26 14.19
CA GLU A 89 18.03 12.24 14.87
C GLU A 89 16.68 12.48 14.17
N TYR A 90 16.61 12.27 12.86
CA TYR A 90 15.40 12.49 12.06
C TYR A 90 14.62 11.21 11.76
N ARG A 91 15.16 10.04 12.10
CA ARG A 91 14.51 8.75 11.80
C ARG A 91 13.13 8.62 12.44
N ALA A 92 12.99 9.05 13.69
CA ALA A 92 11.71 9.01 14.40
C ALA A 92 10.65 9.90 13.73
N LEU A 93 11.04 11.10 13.27
CA LEU A 93 10.14 12.01 12.56
C LEU A 93 9.67 11.40 11.24
N VAL A 94 10.60 10.83 10.46
CA VAL A 94 10.28 10.19 9.17
C VAL A 94 9.32 9.01 9.39
N ILE A 95 9.57 8.17 10.39
CA ILE A 95 8.68 7.04 10.70
C ILE A 95 7.30 7.55 11.14
N ASN A 96 7.23 8.54 12.03
CA ASN A 96 5.96 9.06 12.53
C ASN A 96 5.11 9.67 11.40
N ARG A 97 5.70 10.54 10.56
CA ARG A 97 5.02 11.12 9.39
C ARG A 97 4.59 10.06 8.37
N THR A 98 5.40 9.02 8.18
CA THR A 98 5.05 7.89 7.33
C THR A 98 3.84 7.15 7.90
N VAL A 99 3.81 6.87 9.20
CA VAL A 99 2.68 6.21 9.87
C VAL A 99 1.43 7.09 9.84
N GLU A 100 1.55 8.39 10.10
CA GLU A 100 0.44 9.35 9.95
C GLU A 100 -0.16 9.30 8.54
N SER A 101 0.68 9.29 7.50
CA SER A 101 0.21 9.19 6.13
C SER A 101 -0.44 7.82 5.84
N LEU A 102 0.10 6.72 6.38
CA LEU A 102 -0.52 5.40 6.26
C LEU A 102 -1.91 5.33 6.92
N LEU A 103 -2.14 6.06 8.02
CA LEU A 103 -3.44 6.15 8.67
C LEU A 103 -4.48 6.91 7.83
N SER A 104 -4.07 7.70 6.83
CA SER A 104 -5.00 8.34 5.90
C SER A 104 -5.63 7.34 4.91
N VAL A 105 -5.04 6.15 4.76
CA VAL A 105 -5.58 5.10 3.89
C VAL A 105 -6.78 4.44 4.58
N SER A 106 -7.92 4.37 3.87
CA SER A 106 -9.16 3.81 4.41
C SER A 106 -9.00 2.38 4.91
N GLY A 107 -9.49 2.11 6.12
CA GLY A 107 -9.44 0.79 6.75
C GLY A 107 -8.14 0.46 7.47
N VAL A 108 -7.14 1.35 7.45
CA VAL A 108 -5.89 1.19 8.21
C VAL A 108 -6.13 1.53 9.69
N LYS A 109 -5.62 0.67 10.58
CA LYS A 109 -5.68 0.87 12.04
C LYS A 109 -4.27 0.88 12.63
N PRO A 110 -3.97 1.77 13.59
CA PRO A 110 -2.68 1.76 14.27
C PRO A 110 -2.56 0.51 15.16
N VAL A 111 -1.38 -0.11 15.19
CA VAL A 111 -1.04 -1.19 16.12
C VAL A 111 0.00 -0.70 17.12
N ASN A 112 1.04 -0.02 16.65
CA ASN A 112 2.06 0.63 17.46
C ASN A 112 2.65 1.83 16.69
N SER A 113 3.71 2.46 17.20
CA SER A 113 4.35 3.65 16.61
C SER A 113 5.03 3.43 15.26
N THR A 114 5.22 2.18 14.81
CA THR A 114 5.87 1.85 13.54
C THR A 114 5.04 0.89 12.68
N THR A 115 3.92 0.39 13.21
CA THR A 115 3.16 -0.72 12.65
C THR A 115 1.69 -0.38 12.55
N VAL A 116 1.13 -0.62 11.36
CA VAL A 116 -0.28 -0.42 11.04
C VAL A 116 -0.89 -1.73 10.52
N ARG A 117 -2.21 -1.88 10.63
CA ARG A 117 -2.95 -3.06 10.18
C ARG A 117 -4.02 -2.67 9.16
N LEU A 118 -4.11 -3.42 8.06
CA LEU A 118 -5.16 -3.33 7.06
C LEU A 118 -5.74 -4.73 6.82
N GLY A 119 -7.00 -4.94 7.22
CA GLY A 119 -7.61 -6.27 7.21
C GLY A 119 -6.83 -7.26 8.07
N GLU A 120 -6.40 -8.37 7.48
CA GLU A 120 -5.59 -9.42 8.13
C GLU A 120 -4.07 -9.18 8.04
N ARG A 121 -3.63 -8.15 7.32
CA ARG A 121 -2.20 -7.88 7.09
C ARG A 121 -1.68 -6.78 8.00
N THR A 122 -0.50 -6.97 8.55
CA THR A 122 0.24 -5.94 9.30
C THR A 122 1.38 -5.38 8.47
N TYR A 123 1.64 -4.09 8.59
CA TYR A 123 2.66 -3.36 7.86
C TYR A 123 3.56 -2.63 8.84
N THR A 124 4.84 -2.97 8.86
CA THR A 124 5.85 -2.34 9.70
C THR A 124 6.75 -1.44 8.85
N VAL A 125 6.89 -0.18 9.24
CA VAL A 125 7.73 0.80 8.54
C VAL A 125 9.18 0.67 8.98
N GLN A 126 10.09 0.59 8.01
CA GLN A 126 11.53 0.59 8.22
C GLN A 126 12.22 1.51 7.19
N ILE A 127 13.21 2.27 7.66
CA ILE A 127 14.01 3.22 6.87
C ILE A 127 15.50 2.93 7.00
#